data_AF-A0A8T3NE20-F1
#
_entry.id   AF-A0A8T3NE20-F1
#
_cell.length_a   1.000
_cell.length_b   1.000
_cell.length_c   1.000
_cell.angle_alpha   90.00
_cell.angle_beta   90.00
_cell.angle_gamma   90.00
#
_symmetry.space_group_name_H-M   'P 1'
#
loop_
_entity.id
_entity.type
_entity.pdbx_description
1 polymer ?
#
loop_
_entity_poly.entity_id
_entity_poly.type
_entity_poly.pdbx_seq_one_letter_code
_entity_poly.pdbx_strand_id
1 'polypeptide(L)'
;MKSSLRSLACLGLGLVLGSVLAPAAAQQLAPPDGQVAVRSDRAVYVIANGVRRWVATVVITDAELNAIPEGEPIYGGLMPAGTRTPAVGTPSPLATATATPRTTTTPAATSGATSSGGSASGDLRVEFEPIQPVRQGQKVQVAVTTRENVVCELAIVYPNGKEDTEGDEESGSRGRCAWEFSVSTNGGTGPATVTVTVRDGDRTGSRDARFEITRA
;
A
#
# COMPACT_ATOMS: atom_id res chain seq x y z
N MET A 1 -44.03 50.33 2.29
CA MET A 1 -43.59 48.91 2.26
C MET A 1 -44.19 48.22 1.04
N LYS A 2 -43.58 48.32 -0.15
CA LYS A 2 -44.12 47.74 -1.40
C LYS A 2 -43.03 47.64 -2.49
N SER A 3 -41.86 47.09 -2.13
CA SER A 3 -40.73 46.94 -3.06
C SER A 3 -40.05 45.57 -3.02
N SER A 4 -40.43 44.66 -2.11
CA SER A 4 -39.77 43.34 -1.96
C SER A 4 -40.20 42.26 -2.96
N LEU A 5 -41.33 42.39 -3.66
CA LEU A 5 -41.83 41.28 -4.50
C LEU A 5 -41.16 41.18 -5.88
N ARG A 6 -40.54 42.25 -6.39
CA ARG A 6 -39.98 42.26 -7.76
C ARG A 6 -38.57 41.65 -7.82
N SER A 7 -37.77 41.78 -6.77
CA SER A 7 -36.40 41.22 -6.74
C SER A 7 -36.37 39.70 -6.59
N LEU A 8 -37.43 39.10 -6.01
CA LEU A 8 -37.50 37.66 -5.81
C LEU A 8 -37.84 36.89 -7.10
N ALA A 9 -38.57 37.52 -8.03
CA ALA A 9 -38.95 36.90 -9.29
C ALA A 9 -37.77 36.78 -10.29
N CYS A 10 -36.80 37.69 -10.25
CA CYS A 10 -35.63 37.64 -11.14
C CYS A 10 -34.60 36.58 -10.73
N LEU A 11 -34.48 36.25 -9.44
CA LEU A 11 -33.57 35.18 -8.97
C LEU A 11 -34.09 33.78 -9.30
N GLY A 12 -35.41 33.58 -9.35
CA GLY A 12 -36.01 32.28 -9.70
C GLY A 12 -35.80 31.90 -11.18
N LEU A 13 -35.83 32.87 -12.11
CA LEU A 13 -35.73 32.58 -13.54
C LEU A 13 -34.30 32.23 -13.99
N GLY A 14 -33.27 32.78 -13.32
CA GLY A 14 -31.87 32.47 -13.62
C GLY A 14 -31.46 31.04 -13.25
N LEU A 15 -32.08 30.46 -12.22
CA LEU A 15 -31.75 29.11 -11.75
C LEU A 15 -32.33 28.01 -12.64
N VAL A 16 -33.38 28.30 -13.41
CA VAL A 16 -34.02 27.32 -14.32
C VAL A 16 -33.34 27.29 -15.70
N LEU A 17 -32.71 28.39 -16.15
CA LEU A 17 -31.93 28.37 -17.40
C LEU A 17 -30.50 27.82 -17.23
N GLY A 18 -29.98 27.74 -16.01
CA GLY A 18 -28.65 27.19 -15.72
C GLY A 18 -28.55 25.66 -15.75
N SER A 19 -29.68 24.93 -15.79
CA SER A 19 -29.70 23.45 -15.74
C SER A 19 -29.73 22.76 -17.11
N VAL A 20 -29.87 23.50 -18.22
CA VAL A 20 -29.95 22.92 -19.58
C VAL A 20 -28.59 22.92 -20.30
N LEU A 21 -27.58 23.61 -19.75
CA LEU A 21 -26.21 23.68 -20.27
C LEU A 21 -25.19 23.12 -19.26
N ALA A 22 -25.57 22.06 -18.54
CA ALA A 22 -24.57 21.28 -17.81
C ALA A 22 -23.54 20.78 -18.84
N PRO A 23 -22.24 21.08 -18.66
CA PRO A 23 -21.22 20.67 -19.60
C PRO A 23 -21.29 19.15 -19.74
N ALA A 24 -21.16 18.69 -20.99
CA ALA A 24 -20.97 17.29 -21.36
C ALA A 24 -19.61 16.78 -20.81
N ALA A 25 -19.45 16.80 -19.50
CA ALA A 25 -18.30 16.25 -18.78
C ALA A 25 -18.63 14.80 -18.37
N ALA A 26 -18.94 13.94 -19.34
CA ALA A 26 -19.03 12.50 -19.10
C ALA A 26 -18.98 11.65 -20.37
N GLN A 27 -18.57 12.20 -21.53
CA GLN A 27 -17.97 11.33 -22.56
C GLN A 27 -16.56 11.00 -22.12
N GLN A 28 -16.47 10.28 -21.00
CA GLN A 28 -15.30 9.48 -20.69
C GLN A 28 -15.26 8.46 -21.82
N LEU A 29 -14.50 8.79 -22.88
CA LEU A 29 -14.09 7.85 -23.92
C LEU A 29 -13.88 6.53 -23.21
N ALA A 30 -14.63 5.49 -23.60
CA ALA A 30 -14.62 4.19 -22.94
C ALA A 30 -13.17 3.91 -22.52
N PRO A 31 -12.89 3.69 -21.23
CA PRO A 31 -11.52 3.64 -20.73
C PRO A 31 -10.71 2.75 -21.67
N PRO A 32 -9.62 3.24 -22.31
CA PRO A 32 -8.82 2.40 -23.18
C PRO A 32 -8.54 1.08 -22.47
N ASP A 33 -8.89 -0.01 -23.15
CA ASP A 33 -8.66 -1.35 -22.66
C ASP A 33 -7.16 -1.54 -22.36
N GLY A 34 -6.86 -2.27 -21.29
CA GLY A 34 -5.51 -2.46 -20.79
C GLY A 34 -5.09 -1.47 -19.70
N GLN A 35 -5.96 -0.56 -19.25
CA GLN A 35 -5.60 0.33 -18.15
C GLN A 35 -5.41 -0.42 -16.83
N VAL A 36 -4.32 -0.08 -16.14
CA VAL A 36 -4.08 -0.49 -14.76
C VAL A 36 -4.60 0.61 -13.83
N ALA A 37 -5.46 0.24 -12.89
CA ALA A 37 -5.99 1.13 -11.87
C ALA A 37 -5.59 0.63 -10.49
N VAL A 38 -5.12 1.53 -9.65
CA VAL A 38 -4.81 1.25 -8.24
C VAL A 38 -5.92 1.87 -7.39
N ARG A 39 -6.60 1.06 -6.60
CA ARG A 39 -7.63 1.52 -5.66
C ARG A 39 -6.96 1.98 -4.36
N SER A 40 -7.67 2.78 -3.56
CA SER A 40 -7.16 3.35 -2.29
C SER A 40 -6.72 2.30 -1.27
N ASP A 41 -7.25 1.08 -1.34
CA ASP A 41 -6.86 -0.08 -0.53
C ASP A 41 -5.67 -0.85 -1.10
N ARG A 42 -4.96 -0.29 -2.09
CA ARG A 42 -3.83 -0.89 -2.82
C ARG A 42 -4.19 -2.11 -3.66
N ALA A 43 -5.47 -2.41 -3.85
CA ALA A 43 -5.88 -3.43 -4.80
C ALA A 43 -5.59 -2.95 -6.23
N VAL A 44 -4.86 -3.76 -7.00
CA VAL A 44 -4.53 -3.49 -8.40
C VAL A 44 -5.57 -4.15 -9.29
N TYR A 45 -6.10 -3.38 -10.24
CA TYR A 45 -7.08 -3.83 -11.22
C TYR A 45 -6.56 -3.60 -12.63
N VAL A 46 -6.87 -4.53 -13.53
CA VAL A 46 -6.76 -4.32 -14.98
C VAL A 46 -8.17 -4.15 -15.53
N ILE A 47 -8.38 -3.07 -16.29
CA ILE A 47 -9.61 -2.80 -17.03
C ILE A 47 -9.42 -3.32 -18.44
N ALA A 48 -10.12 -4.39 -18.80
CA ALA A 48 -10.05 -4.97 -20.13
C ALA A 48 -11.44 -5.43 -20.58
N ASN A 49 -11.80 -5.11 -21.83
CA ASN A 49 -13.12 -5.26 -22.42
C ASN A 49 -14.22 -4.63 -21.56
N GLY A 50 -13.94 -3.46 -20.98
CA GLY A 50 -14.86 -2.78 -20.05
C GLY A 50 -15.10 -3.50 -18.71
N VAL A 51 -14.38 -4.59 -18.41
CA VAL A 51 -14.49 -5.33 -17.15
C VAL A 51 -13.27 -5.08 -16.28
N ARG A 52 -13.50 -4.80 -14.99
CA ARG A 52 -12.45 -4.73 -13.96
C ARG A 52 -12.09 -6.13 -13.50
N ARG A 53 -10.82 -6.52 -13.64
CA ARG A 53 -10.28 -7.78 -13.14
C ARG A 53 -9.25 -7.50 -12.06
N TRP A 54 -9.38 -8.16 -10.91
CA TRP A 54 -8.40 -8.06 -9.84
C TRP A 54 -7.10 -8.76 -10.24
N VAL A 55 -5.96 -8.12 -9.97
CA VAL A 55 -4.63 -8.67 -10.20
C VAL A 55 -4.01 -8.97 -8.84
N ALA A 56 -3.71 -10.24 -8.59
CA ALA A 56 -2.95 -10.64 -7.42
C ALA A 56 -1.50 -10.16 -7.57
N THR A 57 -1.07 -9.28 -6.66
CA THR A 57 0.30 -8.78 -6.62
C THR A 57 1.18 -9.75 -5.87
N VAL A 58 2.28 -10.20 -6.48
CA VAL A 58 3.34 -10.95 -5.80
C VAL A 58 4.39 -9.95 -5.32
N VAL A 59 4.80 -10.08 -4.06
CA VAL A 59 5.88 -9.26 -3.49
C VAL A 59 7.21 -9.89 -3.91
N ILE A 60 7.99 -9.16 -4.70
CA ILE A 60 9.36 -9.54 -5.09
C ILE A 60 10.35 -8.53 -4.51
N THR A 61 11.56 -8.98 -4.22
CA THR A 61 12.62 -8.09 -3.73
C THR A 61 13.20 -7.24 -4.85
N ASP A 62 13.80 -6.09 -4.53
CA ASP A 62 14.42 -5.21 -5.53
C ASP A 62 15.56 -5.92 -6.30
N ALA A 63 16.35 -6.74 -5.61
CA ALA A 63 17.40 -7.54 -6.25
C ALA A 63 16.83 -8.55 -7.25
N GLU A 64 15.68 -9.16 -6.93
CA GLU A 64 14.98 -10.09 -7.82
C GLU A 64 14.34 -9.35 -9.01
N LEU A 65 13.77 -8.17 -8.78
CA LEU A 65 13.23 -7.31 -9.84
C LEU A 65 14.34 -6.88 -10.81
N ASN A 66 15.50 -6.44 -10.31
CA ASN A 66 16.64 -6.01 -11.12
C ASN A 66 17.31 -7.18 -11.88
N ALA A 67 17.07 -8.42 -11.47
CA ALA A 67 17.54 -9.60 -12.20
C ALA A 67 16.66 -9.93 -13.42
N ILE A 68 15.46 -9.36 -13.51
CA ILE A 68 14.55 -9.51 -14.65
C ILE A 68 14.92 -8.46 -15.70
N PRO A 69 15.30 -8.83 -16.94
CA PRO A 69 15.62 -7.86 -17.97
C PRO A 69 14.39 -7.01 -18.30
N GLU A 70 14.55 -5.69 -18.32
CA GLU A 70 13.48 -4.76 -18.72
C GLU A 70 13.16 -4.95 -20.21
N GLY A 71 11.91 -5.29 -20.51
CA GLY A 71 11.39 -5.36 -21.87
C GLY A 71 10.92 -4.01 -22.40
N GLU A 72 10.68 -3.91 -23.70
CA GLU A 72 10.04 -2.74 -24.30
C GLU A 72 8.65 -2.49 -23.69
N PRO A 73 8.26 -1.23 -23.44
CA PRO A 73 6.91 -0.93 -22.94
C PRO A 73 5.84 -1.53 -23.85
N ILE A 74 4.97 -2.38 -23.29
CA ILE A 74 3.89 -3.06 -24.04
C ILE A 74 2.98 -2.07 -24.80
N TYR A 75 2.89 -0.82 -24.32
CA TYR A 75 2.06 0.23 -24.91
C TYR A 75 2.77 1.08 -25.99
N GLY A 76 4.05 0.83 -26.30
CA GLY A 76 4.76 1.56 -27.37
C GLY A 76 4.06 1.47 -28.73
N GLY A 77 3.38 0.35 -29.00
CA GLY A 77 2.58 0.11 -30.22
C GLY A 77 1.15 0.65 -30.18
N LEU A 78 0.62 1.00 -29.00
CA LEU A 78 -0.78 1.41 -28.81
C LEU A 78 -0.95 2.93 -28.64
N MET A 79 0.15 3.70 -28.65
CA MET A 79 0.02 5.15 -28.76
C MET A 79 -0.68 5.51 -30.08
N PRO A 80 -1.66 6.43 -30.05
CA PRO A 80 -2.33 6.90 -31.26
C PRO A 80 -1.30 7.27 -32.32
N ALA A 81 -1.48 6.79 -33.54
CA ALA A 81 -0.50 6.91 -34.64
C ALA A 81 -0.12 8.36 -35.05
N GLY A 82 -0.59 9.37 -34.34
CA GLY A 82 -0.36 10.79 -34.61
C GLY A 82 0.73 11.49 -33.79
N THR A 83 1.36 10.84 -32.79
CA THR A 83 2.31 11.53 -31.89
C THR A 83 3.74 10.97 -31.86
N ARG A 84 4.10 10.07 -32.79
CA ARG A 84 5.49 9.60 -32.90
C ARG A 84 6.37 10.67 -33.55
N THR A 85 7.10 11.43 -32.74
CA THR A 85 8.33 12.10 -33.20
C THR A 85 9.36 11.01 -33.50
N PRO A 86 9.96 10.95 -34.70
CA PRO A 86 10.92 9.91 -35.05
C PRO A 86 12.16 10.03 -34.14
N ALA A 87 12.35 9.04 -33.26
CA ALA A 87 13.61 8.86 -32.56
C ALA A 87 14.65 8.35 -33.58
N VAL A 88 15.68 9.16 -33.81
CA VAL A 88 16.84 8.80 -34.63
C VAL A 88 17.58 7.68 -33.91
N GLY A 89 17.47 6.46 -34.44
CA GLY A 89 18.15 5.28 -33.92
C GLY A 89 19.63 5.29 -34.24
N THR A 90 20.47 5.16 -33.21
CA THR A 90 21.88 4.81 -33.33
C THR A 90 21.99 3.28 -33.41
N PRO A 91 22.69 2.69 -34.39
CA PRO A 91 22.79 1.24 -34.53
C PRO A 91 23.59 0.60 -33.39
N SER A 92 23.00 -0.38 -32.73
CA SER A 92 23.62 -1.18 -31.67
C SER A 92 24.41 -2.35 -32.27
N PRO A 93 25.69 -2.58 -31.87
CA PRO A 93 26.49 -3.68 -32.40
C PRO A 93 26.05 -5.04 -31.83
N LEU A 94 25.96 -6.01 -32.74
CA LEU A 94 25.71 -7.44 -32.51
C LEU A 94 26.76 -8.02 -31.55
N ALA A 95 26.34 -8.58 -30.41
CA ALA A 95 27.19 -9.39 -29.55
C ALA A 95 26.71 -10.85 -29.57
N THR A 96 27.52 -11.70 -30.19
CA THR A 96 27.45 -13.17 -30.12
C THR A 96 27.88 -13.63 -28.74
N ALA A 97 27.04 -14.39 -28.03
CA ALA A 97 27.42 -15.07 -26.79
C ALA A 97 27.03 -16.54 -26.81
N THR A 98 28.09 -17.36 -26.81
CA THR A 98 28.17 -18.81 -26.74
C THR A 98 27.61 -19.35 -25.42
N ALA A 99 26.78 -20.40 -25.49
CA ALA A 99 26.26 -21.15 -24.35
C ALA A 99 27.30 -22.15 -23.79
N THR A 100 27.43 -22.27 -22.47
CA THR A 100 28.13 -23.37 -21.75
C THR A 100 27.55 -23.48 -20.31
N PRO A 101 27.51 -24.68 -19.67
CA PRO A 101 26.41 -25.08 -18.78
C PRO A 101 26.69 -25.07 -17.26
N ARG A 102 25.57 -25.12 -16.51
CA ARG A 102 25.26 -25.79 -15.23
C ARG A 102 26.39 -25.99 -14.18
N THR A 103 26.20 -25.37 -13.02
CA THR A 103 26.62 -25.93 -11.73
C THR A 103 25.55 -25.71 -10.66
N THR A 104 25.08 -26.83 -10.13
CA THR A 104 24.21 -26.97 -8.97
C THR A 104 24.97 -26.55 -7.71
N THR A 105 24.48 -25.54 -6.99
CA THR A 105 25.00 -25.21 -5.65
C THR A 105 23.85 -24.90 -4.71
N THR A 106 23.67 -25.77 -3.72
CA THR A 106 22.78 -25.66 -2.57
C THR A 106 23.17 -24.47 -1.68
N PRO A 107 22.23 -23.58 -1.29
CA PRO A 107 22.47 -22.66 -0.18
C PRO A 107 21.82 -23.16 1.11
N ALA A 108 22.60 -23.06 2.18
CA ALA A 108 22.25 -23.32 3.56
C ALA A 108 21.22 -22.31 4.10
N ALA A 109 20.45 -22.75 5.08
CA ALA A 109 19.51 -21.94 5.85
C ALA A 109 20.22 -20.70 6.44
N THR A 110 19.79 -19.52 5.99
CA THR A 110 20.19 -18.23 6.55
C THR A 110 19.00 -17.66 7.30
N SER A 111 19.08 -17.73 8.63
CA SER A 111 18.17 -17.03 9.55
C SER A 111 18.52 -15.55 9.61
N GLY A 112 17.51 -14.68 9.56
CA GLY A 112 17.60 -13.31 10.07
C GLY A 112 17.67 -12.21 9.00
N ALA A 113 16.51 -11.79 8.52
CA ALA A 113 16.32 -10.42 8.05
C ALA A 113 14.83 -10.04 8.18
N THR A 114 14.49 -9.40 9.30
CA THR A 114 13.19 -8.74 9.49
C THR A 114 13.21 -7.45 8.67
N SER A 115 12.73 -7.52 7.42
CA SER A 115 12.57 -6.34 6.58
C SER A 115 11.20 -5.69 6.82
N SER A 116 11.22 -4.56 7.52
CA SER A 116 10.10 -3.66 7.82
C SER A 116 9.74 -2.79 6.61
N GLY A 117 9.15 -3.39 5.58
CA GLY A 117 8.68 -2.72 4.37
C GLY A 117 7.32 -2.03 4.53
N GLY A 118 7.23 -0.99 5.34
CA GLY A 118 6.01 -0.18 5.43
C GLY A 118 6.00 0.97 4.42
N SER A 119 4.91 1.07 3.66
CA SER A 119 4.64 2.22 2.80
C SER A 119 3.97 3.31 3.63
N ALA A 120 4.77 4.25 4.14
CA ALA A 120 4.26 5.44 4.82
C ALA A 120 3.81 6.46 3.77
N SER A 121 2.51 6.51 3.49
CA SER A 121 1.91 7.58 2.71
C SER A 121 1.67 8.79 3.64
N GLY A 122 2.69 9.65 3.76
CA GLY A 122 2.61 10.93 4.47
C GLY A 122 3.15 10.91 5.90
N ASP A 123 4.44 11.25 6.04
CA ASP A 123 5.13 11.92 7.17
C ASP A 123 4.98 11.39 8.64
N LEU A 124 4.21 10.34 8.88
CA LEU A 124 4.15 9.64 10.17
C LEU A 124 5.20 8.52 10.18
N ARG A 125 6.37 8.83 10.74
CA ARG A 125 7.42 7.84 11.00
C ARG A 125 7.03 7.04 12.24
N VAL A 126 6.79 5.75 12.04
CA VAL A 126 6.55 4.77 13.10
C VAL A 126 7.70 3.79 13.03
N GLU A 127 8.45 3.69 14.11
CA GLU A 127 9.62 2.81 14.20
C GLU A 127 9.43 1.84 15.35
N PHE A 128 9.45 0.54 15.03
CA PHE A 128 9.34 -0.52 16.02
C PHE A 128 10.68 -0.74 16.71
N GLU A 129 10.63 -0.95 18.02
CA GLU A 129 11.76 -1.58 18.69
C GLU A 129 11.85 -3.07 18.32
N PRO A 130 13.06 -3.65 18.25
CA PRO A 130 13.23 -5.07 17.92
C PRO A 130 12.44 -5.98 18.87
N ILE A 131 11.51 -6.76 18.31
CA ILE A 131 10.72 -7.74 19.06
C ILE A 131 11.50 -9.07 19.08
N GLN A 132 11.81 -9.56 20.28
CA GLN A 132 12.46 -10.87 20.44
C GLN A 132 11.47 -12.02 20.17
N PRO A 133 11.93 -13.20 19.75
CA PRO A 133 11.10 -14.40 19.71
C PRO A 133 10.49 -14.69 21.09
N VAL A 134 9.23 -15.13 21.10
CA VAL A 134 8.42 -15.24 22.32
C VAL A 134 7.92 -16.67 22.49
N ARG A 135 7.80 -17.16 23.72
CA ARG A 135 7.11 -18.42 24.03
C ARG A 135 5.63 -18.22 24.29
N GLN A 136 4.82 -19.19 23.92
CA GLN A 136 3.40 -19.24 24.34
C GLN A 136 3.25 -19.05 25.85
N GLY A 137 2.29 -18.21 26.27
CA GLY A 137 2.05 -17.86 27.67
C GLY A 137 2.99 -16.78 28.24
N GLN A 138 3.99 -16.33 27.49
CA GLN A 138 4.88 -15.25 27.90
C GLN A 138 4.28 -13.87 27.58
N LYS A 139 4.66 -12.88 28.38
CA LYS A 139 4.36 -11.46 28.13
C LYS A 139 5.33 -10.89 27.10
N VAL A 140 4.81 -10.06 26.21
CA VAL A 140 5.56 -9.35 25.16
C VAL A 140 5.36 -7.87 25.38
N GLN A 141 6.46 -7.13 25.31
CA GLN A 141 6.41 -5.69 25.25
C GLN A 141 6.66 -5.25 23.82
N VAL A 142 5.72 -4.50 23.27
CA VAL A 142 5.87 -3.84 21.98
C VAL A 142 5.91 -2.36 22.24
N ALA A 143 6.96 -1.72 21.75
CA ALA A 143 7.10 -0.28 21.80
C ALA A 143 7.35 0.27 20.41
N VAL A 144 6.71 1.40 20.13
CA VAL A 144 6.93 2.17 18.92
C VAL A 144 7.33 3.60 19.27
N THR A 145 8.28 4.13 18.51
CA THR A 145 8.63 5.55 18.56
C THR A 145 7.84 6.28 17.47
N THR A 146 7.15 7.34 17.87
CA THR A 146 6.22 8.16 17.09
C THR A 146 6.43 9.65 17.41
N ARG A 147 5.51 10.53 17.01
CA ARG A 147 5.47 11.93 17.45
C ARG A 147 4.72 12.05 18.78
N GLU A 148 4.89 13.16 19.50
CA GLU A 148 4.12 13.44 20.71
C GLU A 148 2.65 13.76 20.39
N ASN A 149 1.75 13.49 21.34
CA ASN A 149 0.31 13.73 21.26
C ASN A 149 -0.40 13.02 20.09
N VAL A 150 0.06 11.81 19.74
CA VAL A 150 -0.61 10.93 18.77
C VAL A 150 -1.33 9.79 19.49
N VAL A 151 -2.40 9.28 18.88
CA VAL A 151 -3.11 8.09 19.35
C VAL A 151 -2.60 6.88 18.61
N CYS A 152 -2.17 5.85 19.34
CA CYS A 152 -1.66 4.62 18.78
C CYS A 152 -2.63 3.46 19.04
N GLU A 153 -2.86 2.63 18.03
CA GLU A 153 -3.68 1.43 18.09
C GLU A 153 -2.84 0.22 17.66
N LEU A 154 -2.91 -0.87 18.42
CA LEU A 154 -2.12 -2.08 18.19
C LEU A 154 -3.05 -3.25 17.84
N ALA A 155 -2.80 -3.89 16.71
CA ALA A 155 -3.47 -5.12 16.30
C ALA A 155 -2.44 -6.23 16.10
N ILE A 156 -2.77 -7.45 16.53
CA ILE A 156 -1.91 -8.63 16.47
C ILE A 156 -2.65 -9.72 15.71
N VAL A 157 -2.05 -10.22 14.63
CA VAL A 157 -2.53 -11.37 13.88
C VAL A 157 -1.63 -12.57 14.20
N TYR A 158 -2.21 -13.57 14.86
CA TYR A 158 -1.51 -14.80 15.25
C TYR A 158 -1.42 -15.79 14.08
N PRO A 159 -0.52 -16.81 14.16
CA PRO A 159 -0.36 -17.83 13.12
C PRO A 159 -1.64 -18.61 12.78
N ASN A 160 -2.56 -18.72 13.74
CA ASN A 160 -3.86 -19.37 13.56
C ASN A 160 -4.92 -18.46 12.87
N GLY A 161 -4.55 -17.24 12.48
CA GLY A 161 -5.45 -16.24 11.90
C GLY A 161 -6.35 -15.53 12.90
N LYS A 162 -6.20 -15.79 14.21
CA LYS A 162 -6.89 -15.02 15.25
C LYS A 162 -6.29 -13.62 15.30
N GLU A 163 -7.15 -12.62 15.43
CA GLU A 163 -6.77 -11.23 15.65
C GLU A 163 -7.07 -10.85 17.10
N ASP A 164 -6.12 -10.20 17.77
CA ASP A 164 -6.35 -9.49 19.04
C ASP A 164 -5.98 -8.03 18.85
N THR A 165 -6.87 -7.13 19.29
CA THR A 165 -6.67 -5.68 19.25
C THR A 165 -6.50 -5.19 20.67
N GLU A 166 -5.39 -4.48 20.92
CA GLU A 166 -5.23 -3.72 22.14
C GLU A 166 -5.80 -2.31 21.94
N GLY A 167 -6.36 -1.74 23.01
CA GLY A 167 -7.02 -0.43 22.96
C GLY A 167 -6.10 0.70 22.55
N ASP A 168 -6.71 1.86 22.32
CA ASP A 168 -6.02 3.10 21.99
C ASP A 168 -5.10 3.52 23.16
N GLU A 169 -3.82 3.77 22.86
CA GLU A 169 -2.82 4.29 23.79
C GLU A 169 -2.34 5.66 23.28
N GLU A 170 -2.42 6.68 24.13
CA GLU A 170 -1.89 8.01 23.80
C GLU A 170 -0.38 8.02 23.98
N SER A 171 0.35 8.56 23.00
CA SER A 171 1.80 8.71 23.10
C SER A 171 2.15 9.66 24.26
N GLY A 172 3.04 9.24 25.15
CA GLY A 172 3.55 10.12 26.20
C GLY A 172 4.40 11.28 25.65
N SER A 173 4.91 12.13 26.54
CA SER A 173 5.76 13.31 26.21
C SER A 173 7.10 13.01 25.51
N ARG A 174 7.37 11.74 25.18
CA ARG A 174 8.54 11.31 24.42
C ARG A 174 8.18 10.78 23.02
N GLY A 175 6.90 10.88 22.63
CA GLY A 175 6.41 10.28 21.38
C GLY A 175 6.62 8.76 21.37
N ARG A 176 6.21 8.08 22.44
CA ARG A 176 6.36 6.63 22.56
C ARG A 176 5.04 6.02 23.00
N CYS A 177 4.59 5.01 22.26
CA CYS A 177 3.47 4.15 22.63
C CYS A 177 4.04 2.78 22.99
N ALA A 178 3.61 2.20 24.10
CA ALA A 178 4.11 0.93 24.59
C ALA A 178 2.95 0.09 25.12
N TRP A 179 2.89 -1.16 24.69
CA TRP A 179 1.89 -2.13 25.13
C TRP A 179 2.58 -3.34 25.74
N GLU A 180 1.94 -3.93 26.73
CA GLU A 180 2.28 -5.24 27.27
C GLU A 180 1.09 -6.17 27.09
N PHE A 181 1.26 -7.23 26.31
CA PHE A 181 0.24 -8.25 26.11
C PHE A 181 0.81 -9.65 26.38
N SER A 182 -0.07 -10.61 26.65
CA SER A 182 0.32 -12.01 26.86
C SER A 182 0.00 -12.85 25.64
N VAL A 183 0.98 -13.57 25.09
CA VAL A 183 0.74 -14.49 23.97
C VAL A 183 -0.12 -15.65 24.45
N SER A 184 -1.32 -15.80 23.87
CA SER A 184 -2.21 -16.90 24.21
C SER A 184 -1.54 -18.25 23.96
N THR A 185 -1.70 -19.20 24.89
CA THR A 185 -1.25 -20.59 24.71
C THR A 185 -1.96 -21.32 23.57
N ASN A 186 -3.12 -20.80 23.14
CA ASN A 186 -3.89 -21.32 22.01
C ASN A 186 -3.60 -20.59 20.67
N GLY A 187 -2.65 -19.63 20.66
CA GLY A 187 -2.35 -18.79 19.49
C GLY A 187 -1.65 -19.51 18.33
N GLY A 188 -1.26 -20.78 18.51
CA GLY A 188 -0.41 -21.51 17.57
C GLY A 188 1.07 -21.14 17.70
N THR A 189 1.92 -21.86 16.97
CA THR A 189 3.36 -21.61 16.86
C THR A 189 3.67 -21.20 15.43
N GLY A 190 4.57 -20.25 15.25
CA GLY A 190 4.95 -19.73 13.94
C GLY A 190 5.03 -18.19 13.91
N PRO A 191 5.06 -17.60 12.70
CA PRO A 191 5.19 -16.16 12.53
C PRO A 191 3.89 -15.44 12.87
N ALA A 192 3.96 -14.48 13.77
CA ALA A 192 2.89 -13.54 14.09
C ALA A 192 3.21 -12.16 13.49
N THR A 193 2.17 -11.41 13.16
CA THR A 193 2.29 -10.05 12.64
C THR A 193 1.67 -9.07 13.64
N VAL A 194 2.40 -8.02 13.97
CA VAL A 194 1.91 -6.88 14.73
C VAL A 194 1.76 -5.70 13.79
N THR A 195 0.57 -5.10 13.77
CA THR A 195 0.27 -3.88 13.03
C THR A 195 0.03 -2.76 14.04
N VAL A 196 0.75 -1.66 13.88
CA VAL A 196 0.52 -0.44 14.66
C VAL A 196 -0.02 0.63 13.75
N THR A 197 -1.16 1.19 14.12
CA THR A 197 -1.79 2.33 13.46
C THR A 197 -1.62 3.55 14.35
N VAL A 198 -1.11 4.64 13.79
CA VAL A 198 -0.90 5.91 14.50
C VAL A 198 -1.77 6.97 13.88
N ARG A 199 -2.54 7.68 14.70
CA ARG A 199 -3.46 8.75 14.32
C ARG A 199 -2.99 10.07 14.92
N ASP A 200 -2.84 11.08 14.06
CA ASP A 200 -2.42 12.45 14.40
C ASP A 200 -3.37 13.43 13.70
N GLY A 201 -4.48 13.74 14.39
CA GLY A 201 -5.63 14.44 13.82
C GLY A 201 -6.26 13.65 12.67
N ASP A 202 -6.29 14.23 11.47
CA ASP A 202 -6.81 13.60 10.25
C ASP A 202 -5.77 12.71 9.54
N ARG A 203 -4.53 12.66 10.02
CA ARG A 203 -3.46 11.87 9.41
C ARG A 203 -3.37 10.51 10.09
N THR A 204 -3.30 9.47 9.27
CA THR A 204 -3.12 8.10 9.74
C THR A 204 -1.92 7.47 9.07
N GLY A 205 -1.04 6.88 9.87
CA GLY A 205 0.08 6.05 9.42
C GLY A 205 -0.08 4.64 9.97
N SER A 206 0.42 3.65 9.25
CA SER A 206 0.43 2.26 9.73
C SER A 206 1.76 1.58 9.38
N ARG A 207 2.23 0.72 10.28
CA ARG A 207 3.43 -0.10 10.11
C ARG A 207 3.23 -1.48 10.70
N ASP A 208 3.85 -2.46 10.04
CA ASP A 208 3.83 -3.85 10.47
C ASP A 208 5.22 -4.32 10.90
N ALA A 209 5.25 -5.16 11.92
CA ALA A 209 6.42 -5.92 12.36
C ALA A 209 6.06 -7.40 12.49
N ARG A 210 7.05 -8.28 12.33
CA ARG A 210 6.88 -9.73 12.49
C ARG A 210 7.74 -10.24 13.63
N PHE A 211 7.22 -11.21 14.37
CA PHE A 211 7.94 -11.91 15.42
C PHE A 211 7.55 -13.39 15.44
N GLU A 212 8.43 -14.23 15.99
CA GLU A 212 8.23 -15.68 16.02
C GLU A 212 7.65 -16.12 17.36
N ILE A 213 6.58 -16.92 17.32
CA ILE A 213 5.99 -17.57 18.49
C ILE A 213 6.43 -19.03 18.54
N THR A 214 7.11 -19.38 19.63
CA THR A 214 7.60 -20.73 19.91
C THR A 214 6.74 -21.43 20.96
N ARG A 215 6.75 -22.77 20.94
CA ARG A 215 6.10 -23.57 22.00
C ARG A 215 6.79 -23.30 23.34
N ALA A 216 6.00 -23.23 24.41
CA ALA A 216 6.47 -23.06 25.78
C ALA A 216 7.51 -24.12 26.18
#